data_AF-Q9NQZ6-F1
#
_entry.id   AF-Q9NQZ6-F1
#
_cell.length_a   1.000
_cell.length_b   1.000
_cell.length_c   1.000
_cell.angle_alpha   90.00
_cell.angle_beta   90.00
_cell.angle_gamma   90.00
#
_symmetry.space_group_name_H-M   'P 1'
#
loop_
_entity.id
_entity.type
_entity.pdbx_description
1 polymer ?
#
loop_
_entity_poly.entity_id
_entity_poly.type
_entity_poly.pdbx_seq_one_letter_code
_entity_poly.pdbx_strand_id
1 'polypeptide(L)'
;MADEQEIMCKLESIKEIRNKTLQMEKIKARLKAEFEALESEERHLKEYKQEMDLLLQEKMAHVEELRLIHADINVMENTIKQSENDLNKLLESTRRLHDEYKPLKEHVDALRMTLGLQRLPDLCEEEEKLSLDYFEKQKAEWQTEPQEPPIPESLAAAAAAAQQLQVARKQDTRQTATFRQQPPPMKACLSCHQQIHRNAPICPLCKAKSRSRNPKKPKRKQDE
;
A
#
# COMPACT_ATOMS: atom_id res chain seq x y z
N MET A 1 -37.58 23.65 82.75
CA MET A 1 -37.16 22.24 82.81
C MET A 1 -37.65 21.41 81.61
N ALA A 2 -38.92 21.01 81.51
CA ALA A 2 -39.37 20.15 80.39
C ALA A 2 -39.24 20.83 79.01
N ASP A 3 -39.65 22.09 78.92
CA ASP A 3 -39.53 22.91 77.70
C ASP A 3 -38.06 23.12 77.30
N GLU A 4 -37.18 23.43 78.27
CA GLU A 4 -35.74 23.55 78.03
C GLU A 4 -35.13 22.24 77.51
N GLN A 5 -35.53 21.09 78.06
CA GLN A 5 -35.07 19.78 77.58
C GLN A 5 -35.54 19.51 76.14
N GLU A 6 -36.79 19.83 75.82
CA GLU A 6 -37.32 19.68 74.46
C GLU A 6 -36.59 20.59 73.47
N ILE A 7 -36.32 21.85 73.85
CA ILE A 7 -35.52 22.80 73.07
C ILE A 7 -34.11 22.24 72.84
N MET A 8 -33.45 21.70 73.87
CA MET A 8 -32.12 21.09 73.75
C MET A 8 -32.11 19.89 72.80
N CYS A 9 -33.10 18.98 72.89
CA CYS A 9 -33.23 17.86 71.96
C CYS A 9 -33.46 18.32 70.51
N LYS A 10 -34.25 19.39 70.29
CA LYS A 10 -34.44 20.00 68.96
C LYS A 10 -33.14 20.60 68.43
N LEU A 11 -32.36 21.29 69.25
CA LEU A 11 -31.07 21.88 68.86
C LEU A 11 -30.05 20.80 68.48
N GLU A 12 -29.99 19.69 69.21
CA GLU A 12 -29.16 18.54 68.87
C GLU A 12 -29.55 17.91 67.53
N SER A 13 -30.86 17.73 67.31
CA SER A 13 -31.41 17.24 66.03
C SER A 13 -31.06 18.18 64.88
N ILE A 14 -31.16 19.51 65.07
CA ILE A 14 -30.78 20.51 64.06
C ILE A 14 -29.27 20.44 63.76
N LYS A 15 -28.43 20.27 64.79
CA LYS A 15 -26.98 20.11 64.62
C LYS A 15 -26.65 18.84 63.83
N GLU A 16 -27.33 17.73 64.10
CA GLU A 16 -27.17 16.49 63.34
C GLU A 16 -27.63 16.65 61.89
N ILE A 17 -28.81 17.26 61.66
CA ILE A 17 -29.33 17.57 60.33
C ILE A 17 -28.30 18.41 59.56
N ARG A 18 -27.75 19.47 60.15
CA ARG A 18 -26.72 20.31 59.51
C ARG A 18 -25.48 19.49 59.12
N ASN A 19 -24.98 18.64 60.01
CA ASN A 19 -23.81 17.80 59.73
C ASN A 19 -24.08 16.81 58.59
N LYS A 20 -25.25 16.14 58.60
CA LYS A 20 -25.66 15.23 57.53
C LYS A 20 -25.86 15.97 56.20
N THR A 21 -26.46 17.15 56.21
CA THR A 21 -26.60 18.00 55.00
C THR A 21 -25.24 18.37 54.41
N LEU A 22 -24.25 18.75 55.23
CA LEU A 22 -22.90 19.05 54.75
C LEU A 22 -22.19 17.81 54.17
N GLN A 23 -22.34 16.64 54.79
CA GLN A 23 -21.81 15.39 54.25
C GLN A 23 -22.47 15.01 52.92
N MET A 24 -23.80 15.13 52.87
CA MET A 24 -24.59 14.87 51.66
C MET A 24 -24.16 15.77 50.50
N GLU A 25 -23.97 17.07 50.72
CA GLU A 25 -23.51 17.99 49.67
C GLU A 25 -22.07 17.66 49.20
N LYS A 26 -21.18 17.22 50.09
CA LYS A 26 -19.84 16.73 49.70
C LYS A 26 -19.92 15.49 48.81
N ILE A 27 -20.74 14.51 49.18
CA ILE A 27 -20.94 13.28 48.40
C ILE A 27 -21.57 13.61 47.05
N LYS A 28 -22.58 14.48 47.02
CA LYS A 28 -23.25 14.93 45.81
C LYS A 28 -22.30 15.64 44.84
N ALA A 29 -21.41 16.50 45.34
CA ALA A 29 -20.39 17.15 44.52
C ALA A 29 -19.43 16.12 43.92
N ARG A 30 -18.96 15.15 44.71
CA ARG A 30 -18.11 14.05 44.22
C ARG A 30 -18.84 13.20 43.19
N LEU A 31 -20.08 12.80 43.45
CA LEU A 31 -20.89 12.00 42.54
C LEU A 31 -21.05 12.67 41.17
N LYS A 32 -21.26 14.00 41.14
CA LYS A 32 -21.32 14.77 39.89
C LYS A 32 -19.99 14.73 39.13
N ALA A 33 -18.86 14.93 39.82
CA ALA A 33 -17.54 14.89 39.18
C ALA A 33 -17.22 13.49 38.61
N GLU A 34 -17.53 12.42 39.35
CA GLU A 34 -17.35 11.04 38.89
C GLU A 34 -18.27 10.72 37.70
N PHE A 35 -19.49 11.25 37.69
CA PHE A 35 -20.42 11.09 36.57
C PHE A 35 -19.93 11.79 35.29
N GLU A 36 -19.43 13.03 35.40
CA GLU A 36 -18.82 13.74 34.27
C GLU A 36 -17.58 13.00 33.72
N ALA A 37 -16.77 12.44 34.61
CA ALA A 37 -15.63 11.60 34.23
C ALA A 37 -16.10 10.33 33.49
N LEU A 38 -17.13 9.65 34.00
CA LEU A 38 -17.74 8.47 33.36
C LEU A 38 -18.24 8.77 31.94
N GLU A 39 -18.96 9.88 31.74
CA GLU A 39 -19.44 10.30 30.42
C GLU A 39 -18.28 10.63 29.47
N SER A 40 -17.18 11.20 29.99
CA SER A 40 -15.98 11.44 29.20
C SER A 40 -15.30 10.14 28.76
N GLU A 41 -15.20 9.15 29.65
CA GLU A 41 -14.63 7.84 29.33
C GLU A 41 -15.50 7.04 28.36
N GLU A 42 -16.83 7.14 28.47
CA GLU A 42 -17.74 6.53 27.50
C GLU A 42 -17.54 7.11 26.09
N ARG A 43 -17.29 8.42 26.00
CA ARG A 43 -16.97 9.10 24.74
C ARG A 43 -15.65 8.61 24.16
N HIS A 44 -14.58 8.61 24.96
CA HIS A 44 -13.27 8.11 24.53
C HIS A 44 -13.34 6.65 24.07
N LEU A 45 -14.08 5.80 24.81
CA LEU A 45 -14.27 4.40 24.44
C LEU A 45 -14.95 4.24 23.08
N LYS A 46 -15.94 5.08 22.75
CA LYS A 46 -16.59 5.10 21.43
C LYS A 46 -15.62 5.51 20.33
N GLU A 47 -14.81 6.54 20.57
CA GLU A 47 -13.78 7.01 19.64
C GLU A 47 -12.72 5.93 19.37
N TYR A 48 -12.23 5.25 20.41
CA TYR A 48 -11.25 4.16 20.27
C TYR A 48 -11.81 2.96 19.50
N LYS A 49 -13.10 2.63 19.69
CA LYS A 49 -13.74 1.57 18.91
C LYS A 49 -13.87 1.95 17.43
N GLN A 50 -14.24 3.19 17.14
CA GLN A 50 -14.31 3.69 15.76
C GLN A 50 -12.93 3.69 15.09
N GLU A 51 -11.89 4.13 15.80
CA GLU A 51 -10.51 4.10 15.29
C GLU A 51 -10.06 2.67 15.00
N MET A 52 -10.40 1.71 15.86
CA MET A 52 -10.12 0.29 15.62
C MET A 52 -10.80 -0.23 14.35
N ASP A 53 -12.06 0.15 14.10
CA ASP A 53 -12.78 -0.24 12.88
C ASP A 53 -12.13 0.35 11.62
N LEU A 54 -11.66 1.61 11.68
CA LEU A 54 -10.93 2.25 10.58
C LEU A 54 -9.60 1.54 10.28
N LEU A 55 -8.83 1.18 11.31
CA LEU A 55 -7.58 0.43 11.15
C LEU A 55 -7.82 -0.96 10.55
N LEU A 56 -8.91 -1.63 10.92
CA LEU A 56 -9.30 -2.90 10.31
C LEU A 56 -9.68 -2.74 8.83
N GLN A 57 -10.36 -1.66 8.46
CA GLN A 57 -10.64 -1.34 7.06
C GLN A 57 -9.37 -1.06 6.26
N GLU A 58 -8.42 -0.29 6.81
CA GLU A 58 -7.12 -0.03 6.19
C GLU A 58 -6.32 -1.31 5.97
N LYS A 59 -6.32 -2.21 6.97
CA LYS A 59 -5.73 -3.55 6.83
C LYS A 59 -6.33 -4.34 5.66
N MET A 60 -7.66 -4.30 5.50
CA MET A 60 -8.33 -4.98 4.39
C MET A 60 -7.99 -4.34 3.03
N ALA A 61 -7.85 -3.02 2.97
CA ALA A 61 -7.42 -2.31 1.75
C ALA A 61 -6.00 -2.74 1.32
N HIS A 62 -5.04 -2.78 2.24
CA HIS A 62 -3.68 -3.24 1.93
C HIS A 62 -3.61 -4.71 1.49
N VAL A 63 -4.46 -5.57 2.05
CA VAL A 63 -4.59 -6.96 1.58
C VAL A 63 -5.01 -7.02 0.11
N GLU A 64 -5.96 -6.17 -0.31
CA GLU A 64 -6.42 -6.14 -1.69
C GLU A 64 -5.35 -5.57 -2.63
N GLU A 65 -4.61 -4.55 -2.19
CA GLU A 65 -3.45 -4.05 -2.92
C GLU A 65 -2.40 -5.15 -3.16
N LEU A 66 -2.08 -5.94 -2.13
CA LEU A 66 -1.18 -7.10 -2.28
C LEU A 66 -1.75 -8.15 -3.24
N ARG A 67 -3.07 -8.39 -3.23
CA ARG A 67 -3.73 -9.31 -4.15
C ARG A 67 -3.59 -8.85 -5.61
N LEU A 68 -3.74 -7.54 -5.86
CA LEU A 68 -3.55 -6.95 -7.19
C LEU A 68 -2.10 -7.05 -7.65
N ILE A 69 -1.12 -6.76 -6.79
CA ILE A 69 0.30 -6.92 -7.11
C ILE A 69 0.62 -8.36 -7.51
N HIS A 70 0.13 -9.37 -6.77
CA HIS A 70 0.34 -10.77 -7.17
C HIS A 70 -0.33 -11.11 -8.51
N ALA A 71 -1.49 -10.52 -8.80
CA ALA A 71 -2.13 -10.69 -10.11
C ALA A 71 -1.27 -10.08 -11.23
N ASP A 72 -0.72 -8.89 -11.02
CA ASP A 72 0.17 -8.21 -11.97
C ASP A 72 1.46 -9.02 -12.19
N ILE A 73 2.05 -9.57 -11.13
CA ILE A 73 3.23 -10.46 -11.22
C ILE A 73 2.90 -11.67 -12.10
N ASN A 74 1.79 -12.37 -11.84
CA ASN A 74 1.39 -13.53 -12.64
C ASN A 74 1.16 -13.16 -14.12
N VAL A 75 0.59 -11.98 -14.40
CA VAL A 75 0.42 -11.48 -15.78
C VAL A 75 1.78 -11.23 -16.44
N MET A 76 2.72 -10.63 -15.70
CA MET A 76 4.08 -10.37 -16.19
C MET A 76 4.86 -11.67 -16.43
N GLU A 77 4.80 -12.65 -15.53
CA GLU A 77 5.42 -13.97 -15.72
C GLU A 77 4.91 -14.67 -16.98
N ASN A 78 3.59 -14.65 -17.20
CA ASN A 78 2.99 -15.19 -18.43
C ASN A 78 3.45 -14.42 -19.68
N THR A 79 3.61 -13.11 -19.58
CA THR A 79 4.07 -12.25 -20.69
C THR A 79 5.53 -12.53 -21.04
N ILE A 80 6.40 -12.70 -20.04
CA ILE A 80 7.81 -13.09 -20.23
C ILE A 80 7.87 -14.45 -20.90
N LYS A 81 7.19 -15.45 -20.36
CA LYS A 81 7.13 -16.80 -20.93
C LYS A 81 6.63 -16.81 -22.38
N GLN A 82 5.62 -16.02 -22.70
CA GLN A 82 5.11 -15.89 -24.06
C GLN A 82 6.17 -15.27 -24.98
N SER A 83 6.86 -14.24 -24.51
CA SER A 83 7.90 -13.54 -25.25
C SER A 83 9.12 -14.43 -25.50
N GLU A 84 9.55 -15.23 -24.51
CA GLU A 84 10.60 -16.24 -24.67
C GLU A 84 10.24 -17.31 -25.71
N ASN A 85 8.98 -17.76 -25.73
CA ASN A 85 8.51 -18.70 -26.73
C ASN A 85 8.52 -18.09 -28.14
N ASP A 86 8.07 -16.85 -28.28
CA ASP A 86 8.07 -16.16 -29.58
C ASP A 86 9.49 -15.85 -30.05
N LEU A 87 10.39 -15.52 -29.14
CA LEU A 87 11.81 -15.34 -29.41
C LEU A 87 12.47 -16.63 -29.89
N ASN A 88 12.19 -17.77 -29.25
CA ASN A 88 12.68 -19.08 -29.71
C ASN A 88 12.18 -19.42 -31.13
N LYS A 89 10.92 -19.13 -31.44
CA LYS A 89 10.37 -19.33 -32.81
C LYS A 89 11.09 -18.46 -33.83
N LEU A 90 11.34 -17.19 -33.52
CA LEU A 90 12.06 -16.28 -34.39
C LEU A 90 13.50 -16.74 -34.60
N LEU A 91 14.19 -17.19 -33.54
CA LEU A 91 15.54 -17.75 -33.62
C LEU A 91 15.60 -18.98 -34.54
N GLU A 92 14.67 -19.92 -34.38
CA GLU A 92 14.57 -21.11 -35.23
C GLU A 92 14.28 -20.76 -36.69
N SER A 93 13.37 -19.81 -36.93
CA SER A 93 13.06 -19.33 -38.28
C SER A 93 14.28 -18.69 -38.95
N THR A 94 15.00 -17.83 -38.24
CA THR A 94 16.21 -17.18 -38.75
C THR A 94 17.31 -18.19 -39.05
N ARG A 95 17.50 -19.20 -38.19
CA ARG A 95 18.46 -20.29 -38.42
C ARG A 95 18.11 -21.06 -39.70
N ARG A 96 16.85 -21.43 -39.90
CA ARG A 96 16.40 -22.14 -41.12
C ARG A 96 16.66 -21.31 -42.39
N LEU A 97 16.32 -20.02 -42.37
CA LEU A 97 16.59 -19.12 -43.49
C LEU A 97 18.09 -18.99 -43.78
N HIS A 98 18.92 -18.93 -42.75
CA HIS A 98 20.37 -18.90 -42.91
C HIS A 98 20.91 -20.19 -43.55
N ASP A 99 20.40 -21.35 -43.11
CA ASP A 99 20.76 -22.67 -43.66
C ASP A 99 20.29 -22.84 -45.13
N GLU A 100 19.19 -22.20 -45.53
CA GLU A 100 18.70 -22.14 -46.93
C GLU A 100 19.51 -21.13 -47.78
N TYR A 101 19.85 -19.97 -47.22
CA TYR A 101 20.59 -18.91 -47.91
C TYR A 101 22.00 -19.36 -48.33
N LYS A 102 22.72 -20.04 -47.43
CA LYS A 102 24.13 -20.43 -47.66
C LYS A 102 24.35 -21.23 -48.97
N PRO A 103 23.67 -22.37 -49.22
CA PRO A 103 23.86 -23.12 -50.47
C PRO A 103 23.36 -22.36 -51.70
N LEU A 104 22.31 -21.54 -51.57
CA LEU A 104 21.83 -20.69 -52.67
C LEU A 104 22.87 -19.64 -53.06
N LYS A 105 23.49 -18.97 -52.08
CA LYS A 105 24.59 -18.03 -52.32
C LYS A 105 25.77 -18.73 -53.00
N GLU A 106 26.19 -19.88 -52.50
CA GLU A 106 27.28 -20.67 -53.09
C GLU A 106 27.00 -21.04 -54.56
N HIS A 107 25.76 -21.42 -54.87
CA HIS A 107 25.34 -21.73 -56.23
C HIS A 107 25.33 -20.47 -57.14
N VAL A 108 24.82 -19.34 -56.65
CA VAL A 108 24.83 -18.05 -57.37
C VAL A 108 26.26 -17.58 -57.63
N ASP A 109 27.15 -17.68 -56.63
CA ASP A 109 28.57 -17.36 -56.78
C ASP A 109 29.22 -18.25 -57.85
N ALA A 110 28.95 -19.55 -57.85
CA ALA A 110 29.47 -20.47 -58.87
C ALA A 110 29.00 -20.07 -60.29
N LEU A 111 27.72 -19.74 -60.47
CA LEU A 111 27.18 -19.27 -61.75
C LEU A 111 27.81 -17.92 -62.17
N ARG A 112 27.96 -16.97 -61.26
CA ARG A 112 28.61 -15.68 -61.51
C ARG A 112 30.06 -15.86 -61.98
N MET A 113 30.79 -16.79 -61.37
CA MET A 113 32.17 -17.11 -61.77
C MET A 113 32.26 -17.69 -63.18
N THR A 114 31.28 -18.49 -63.64
CA THR A 114 31.26 -18.98 -65.04
C THR A 114 31.11 -17.85 -66.07
N LEU A 115 30.59 -16.69 -65.65
CA LEU A 115 30.40 -15.49 -66.48
C LEU A 115 31.49 -14.43 -66.24
N GLY A 116 32.53 -14.72 -65.44
CA GLY A 116 33.57 -13.76 -65.11
C GLY A 116 33.13 -12.62 -64.17
N LEU A 117 31.99 -12.74 -63.50
CA LEU A 117 31.51 -11.77 -62.51
C LEU A 117 32.11 -12.07 -61.12
N GLN A 118 32.36 -11.02 -60.34
CA GLN A 118 32.84 -11.17 -58.96
C GLN A 118 31.78 -11.81 -58.05
N ARG A 119 32.24 -12.53 -57.01
CA ARG A 119 31.39 -13.11 -55.96
C ARG A 119 30.61 -12.03 -55.22
N LEU A 120 29.44 -12.38 -54.69
CA LEU A 120 28.66 -11.49 -53.85
C LEU A 120 29.29 -11.38 -52.44
N PRO A 121 29.17 -10.23 -51.76
CA PRO A 121 29.57 -10.06 -50.36
C PRO A 121 28.96 -11.13 -49.45
N ASP A 122 29.67 -11.48 -48.38
CA ASP A 122 29.14 -12.42 -47.39
C ASP A 122 28.16 -11.72 -46.46
N LEU A 123 27.10 -12.43 -46.04
CA LEU A 123 26.03 -11.85 -45.23
C LEU A 123 26.53 -11.25 -43.91
N CYS A 124 27.59 -11.82 -43.33
CA CYS A 124 28.22 -11.30 -42.12
C CYS A 124 29.01 -10.00 -42.34
N GLU A 125 29.40 -9.70 -43.59
CA GLU A 125 30.05 -8.44 -43.95
C GLU A 125 29.02 -7.31 -44.05
N GLU A 126 27.78 -7.63 -44.42
CA GLU A 126 26.66 -6.68 -44.50
C GLU A 126 26.03 -6.46 -43.12
N GLU A 127 25.88 -7.51 -42.31
CA GLU A 127 25.28 -7.42 -40.99
C GLU A 127 25.96 -8.40 -40.00
N GLU A 128 26.86 -7.87 -39.16
CA GLU A 128 27.67 -8.64 -38.19
C GLU A 128 26.82 -9.54 -37.27
N LYS A 129 25.57 -9.14 -37.02
CA LYS A 129 24.59 -9.86 -36.20
C LYS A 129 23.95 -11.05 -36.91
N LEU A 130 24.05 -11.18 -38.23
CA LEU A 130 23.60 -12.35 -38.99
C LEU A 130 24.68 -13.45 -39.02
N SER A 131 25.26 -13.75 -37.85
CA SER A 131 26.14 -14.90 -37.67
C SER A 131 25.48 -15.94 -36.78
N LEU A 132 25.67 -17.23 -37.09
CA LEU A 132 25.19 -18.34 -36.27
C LEU A 132 25.69 -18.26 -34.82
N ASP A 133 26.94 -17.81 -34.62
CA ASP A 133 27.54 -17.59 -33.30
C ASP A 133 26.82 -16.48 -32.50
N TYR A 134 26.36 -15.42 -33.17
CA TYR A 134 25.55 -14.38 -32.53
C TYR A 134 24.21 -14.93 -32.04
N PHE A 135 23.55 -15.78 -32.83
CA PHE A 135 22.28 -16.41 -32.43
C PHE A 135 22.46 -17.34 -31.21
N GLU A 136 23.54 -18.12 -31.16
CA GLU A 136 23.84 -19.00 -30.03
C GLU A 136 24.18 -18.22 -28.75
N LYS A 137 24.98 -17.14 -28.87
CA LYS A 137 25.27 -16.24 -27.74
C LYS A 137 24.03 -15.55 -27.19
N GLN A 138 23.18 -15.00 -28.06
CA GLN A 138 21.94 -14.36 -27.65
C GLN A 138 21.00 -15.32 -26.91
N LYS A 139 20.88 -16.57 -27.40
CA LYS A 139 20.07 -17.60 -26.72
C LYS A 139 20.59 -17.88 -25.30
N ALA A 140 21.91 -17.93 -25.09
CA ALA A 140 22.50 -18.15 -23.78
C ALA A 140 22.31 -16.96 -22.83
N GLU A 141 22.43 -15.73 -23.34
CA GLU A 141 22.23 -14.51 -22.56
C GLU A 141 20.79 -14.39 -22.05
N TRP A 142 19.78 -14.72 -22.87
CA TRP A 142 18.36 -14.60 -22.47
C TRP A 142 17.90 -15.62 -21.44
N GLN A 143 18.55 -16.78 -21.36
CA GLN A 143 18.25 -17.80 -20.36
C GLN A 143 18.88 -17.52 -18.99
N THR A 144 19.79 -16.55 -18.92
CA THR A 144 20.44 -16.18 -17.67
C THR A 144 19.61 -15.11 -16.99
N GLU A 145 18.80 -15.51 -16.00
CA GLU A 145 18.03 -14.57 -15.16
C GLU A 145 19.02 -13.62 -14.44
N PRO A 146 18.87 -12.29 -14.56
CA PRO A 146 19.61 -11.36 -13.70
C PRO A 146 19.17 -11.62 -12.27
N GLN A 147 20.09 -12.13 -11.46
CA GLN A 147 19.88 -12.45 -10.05
C GLN A 147 19.28 -11.24 -9.32
N GLU A 148 17.98 -11.28 -9.00
CA GLU A 148 17.33 -10.22 -8.25
C GLU A 148 18.00 -10.11 -6.87
N PRO A 149 18.42 -8.91 -6.43
CA PRO A 149 19.02 -8.77 -5.11
C PRO A 149 18.01 -9.25 -4.06
N PRO A 150 18.43 -10.10 -3.10
CA PRO A 150 17.51 -10.67 -2.12
C PRO A 150 16.83 -9.56 -1.34
N ILE A 151 15.50 -9.56 -1.36
CA ILE A 151 14.68 -8.66 -0.55
C ILE A 151 15.09 -8.87 0.91
N PRO A 152 15.39 -7.81 1.69
CA PRO A 152 15.77 -7.96 3.09
C PRO A 152 14.75 -8.81 3.87
N GLU A 153 15.22 -9.82 4.62
CA GLU A 153 14.38 -10.80 5.34
C GLU A 153 13.28 -10.16 6.21
N SER A 154 13.51 -8.94 6.69
CA SER A 154 12.55 -8.16 7.47
C SER A 154 11.25 -7.85 6.72
N LEU A 155 11.32 -7.64 5.39
CA LEU A 155 10.16 -7.37 4.54
C LEU A 155 9.44 -8.68 4.14
N ALA A 156 10.20 -9.73 3.84
CA ALA A 156 9.64 -11.04 3.50
C ALA A 156 8.84 -11.64 4.67
N ALA A 157 9.37 -11.55 5.90
CA ALA A 157 8.68 -12.00 7.10
C ALA A 157 7.38 -11.21 7.35
N ALA A 158 7.39 -9.89 7.11
CA ALA A 158 6.19 -9.05 7.25
C ALA A 158 5.09 -9.44 6.23
N ALA A 159 5.47 -9.72 4.98
CA ALA A 159 4.55 -10.18 3.94
C ALA A 159 3.96 -11.56 4.27
N ALA A 160 4.79 -12.52 4.70
CA ALA A 160 4.33 -13.85 5.10
C ALA A 160 3.42 -13.82 6.34
N ALA A 161 3.74 -13.00 7.33
CA ALA A 161 2.91 -12.81 8.53
C ALA A 161 1.54 -12.18 8.18
N ALA A 162 1.50 -11.24 7.23
CA ALA A 162 0.26 -10.63 6.76
C ALA A 162 -0.69 -11.66 6.09
N GLN A 163 -0.14 -12.64 5.37
CA GLN A 163 -0.90 -13.72 4.75
C GLN A 163 -1.48 -14.71 5.78
N GLN A 164 -0.70 -15.10 6.79
CA GLN A 164 -1.14 -16.07 7.80
C GLN A 164 -2.28 -15.56 8.69
N LEU A 165 -2.34 -14.25 8.96
CA LEU A 165 -3.38 -13.63 9.79
C LEU A 165 -4.79 -13.66 9.16
N GLN A 166 -4.93 -13.97 7.87
CA GLN A 166 -6.25 -14.13 7.25
C GLN A 166 -6.95 -15.44 7.63
N VAL A 167 -6.19 -16.48 8.02
CA VAL A 167 -6.76 -17.80 8.31
C VAL A 167 -7.30 -17.87 9.75
N ALA A 168 -6.73 -17.11 10.69
CA ALA A 168 -7.06 -17.20 12.11
C ALA A 168 -8.32 -16.42 12.56
N ARG A 169 -8.96 -15.61 11.69
CA ARG A 169 -10.14 -14.79 12.09
C ARG A 169 -11.34 -14.89 11.16
N LYS A 170 -11.48 -16.00 10.42
CA LYS A 170 -12.70 -16.28 9.64
C LYS A 170 -13.93 -16.66 10.49
N GLN A 171 -13.88 -16.60 11.82
CA GLN A 171 -15.03 -16.99 12.67
C GLN A 171 -15.95 -15.86 13.14
N ASP A 172 -15.61 -14.57 12.99
CA ASP A 172 -16.51 -13.50 13.45
C ASP A 172 -16.52 -12.29 12.51
N THR A 173 -17.14 -12.43 11.35
CA THR A 173 -17.74 -11.28 10.64
C THR A 173 -18.88 -11.74 9.74
N ARG A 174 -19.96 -12.24 10.36
CA ARG A 174 -21.28 -12.15 9.74
C ARG A 174 -21.74 -10.70 9.85
N GLN A 175 -22.14 -10.12 8.72
CA GLN A 175 -22.96 -8.91 8.60
C GLN A 175 -22.27 -7.55 8.86
N THR A 176 -21.64 -7.00 7.82
CA THR A 176 -21.79 -5.57 7.52
C THR A 176 -21.92 -5.40 6.01
N ALA A 177 -23.18 -5.27 5.59
CA ALA A 177 -23.59 -5.02 4.22
C ALA A 177 -23.08 -3.65 3.76
N THR A 178 -22.28 -3.66 2.69
CA THR A 178 -22.34 -2.73 1.54
C THR A 178 -22.87 -1.33 1.83
N PHE A 179 -22.17 -0.53 2.63
CA PHE A 179 -22.27 0.93 2.51
C PHE A 179 -21.19 1.35 1.51
N ARG A 180 -21.62 1.72 0.29
CA ARG A 180 -20.76 2.26 -0.77
C ARG A 180 -20.19 3.60 -0.31
N GLN A 181 -19.20 3.58 0.58
CA GLN A 181 -18.42 4.77 0.88
C GLN A 181 -17.42 4.96 -0.25
N GLN A 182 -17.61 6.03 -1.03
CA GLN A 182 -16.58 6.46 -1.95
C GLN A 182 -15.29 6.73 -1.17
N PRO A 183 -14.13 6.36 -1.72
CA PRO A 183 -12.85 6.53 -1.04
C PRO A 183 -12.65 7.99 -0.62
N PRO A 184 -12.12 8.23 0.59
CA PRO A 184 -11.88 9.59 1.06
C PRO A 184 -10.93 10.31 0.09
N PRO A 185 -11.20 11.58 -0.26
CA PRO A 185 -10.47 12.28 -1.31
C PRO A 185 -8.99 12.46 -0.94
N MET A 186 -8.13 12.05 -1.87
CA MET A 186 -6.67 12.05 -1.72
C MET A 186 -6.03 13.20 -2.50
N LYS A 187 -4.79 13.55 -2.13
CA LYS A 187 -3.94 14.49 -2.86
C LYS A 187 -2.56 13.86 -3.08
N ALA A 188 -1.87 14.20 -4.16
CA ALA A 188 -0.47 13.83 -4.34
C ALA A 188 0.46 14.69 -3.45
N CYS A 189 1.45 14.09 -2.81
CA CYS A 189 2.53 14.80 -2.14
C CYS A 189 3.35 15.61 -3.16
N LEU A 190 3.64 16.89 -2.91
CA LEU A 190 4.45 17.71 -3.83
C LEU A 190 5.93 17.33 -3.90
N SER A 191 6.41 16.49 -2.98
CA SER A 191 7.82 16.08 -2.92
C SER A 191 8.04 14.68 -3.49
N CYS A 192 7.19 13.71 -3.16
CA CYS A 192 7.33 12.32 -3.63
C CYS A 192 6.19 11.86 -4.55
N HIS A 193 5.20 12.71 -4.83
CA HIS A 193 4.06 12.44 -5.71
C HIS A 193 3.10 11.33 -5.29
N GLN A 194 3.39 10.61 -4.19
CA GLN A 194 2.49 9.57 -3.70
C GLN A 194 1.21 10.14 -3.09
N GLN A 195 0.12 9.38 -3.22
CA GLN A 195 -1.17 9.78 -2.68
C GLN A 195 -1.13 9.78 -1.15
N ILE A 196 -1.58 10.89 -0.58
CA ILE A 196 -1.77 11.09 0.86
C ILE A 196 -3.17 11.67 1.08
N HIS A 197 -3.74 11.49 2.27
CA HIS A 197 -5.04 12.08 2.59
C HIS A 197 -5.04 13.61 2.37
N ARG A 198 -6.15 14.19 1.85
CA ARG A 198 -6.23 15.64 1.51
C ARG A 198 -5.82 16.58 2.65
N ASN A 199 -6.05 16.16 3.91
CA ASN A 199 -5.80 16.97 5.11
C ASN A 199 -4.52 16.57 5.86
N ALA A 200 -3.72 15.63 5.35
CA ALA A 200 -2.48 15.22 6.01
C ALA A 200 -1.51 16.42 6.12
N PRO A 201 -0.99 16.74 7.34
CA PRO A 201 -0.10 17.88 7.56
C PRO A 201 1.33 17.60 7.07
N ILE A 202 1.75 16.33 7.05
CA ILE A 202 3.08 15.86 6.66
C ILE A 202 2.90 14.58 5.84
N CYS A 203 3.71 14.40 4.80
CA CYS A 203 3.73 13.16 4.02
C CYS A 203 4.33 12.01 4.85
N PRO A 204 3.63 10.88 5.06
CA PRO A 204 4.17 9.79 5.87
C PRO A 204 5.41 9.14 5.24
N LEU A 205 5.53 9.17 3.91
CA LEU A 205 6.58 8.50 3.14
C LEU A 205 7.88 9.31 3.11
N CYS A 206 7.82 10.61 2.80
CA CYS A 206 9.01 11.46 2.69
C CYS A 206 9.17 12.49 3.81
N LYS A 207 8.22 12.54 4.76
CA LYS A 207 8.19 13.50 5.87
C LYS A 207 8.12 14.98 5.46
N ALA A 208 7.91 15.29 4.18
CA ALA A 208 7.75 16.66 3.71
C ALA A 208 6.44 17.27 4.21
N LYS A 209 6.50 18.54 4.63
CA LYS A 209 5.34 19.31 5.12
C LYS A 209 4.37 19.55 3.97
N SER A 210 3.10 19.20 4.16
CA SER A 210 2.10 19.32 3.11
C SER A 210 1.71 20.79 2.90
N ARG A 211 1.64 21.23 1.64
CA ARG A 211 1.23 22.58 1.26
C ARG A 211 -0.07 22.52 0.46
N SER A 212 -1.06 23.34 0.80
CA SER A 212 -2.30 23.46 0.02
C SER A 212 -2.05 24.22 -1.29
N ARG A 213 -2.71 23.83 -2.39
CA ARG A 213 -2.65 24.58 -3.66
C ARG A 213 -3.33 25.96 -3.61
N ASN A 214 -4.31 26.15 -2.71
CA ASN A 214 -5.02 27.42 -2.50
C ASN A 214 -4.71 28.00 -1.11
N PRO A 215 -3.54 28.61 -0.88
CA PRO A 215 -3.24 29.25 0.40
C PRO A 215 -4.23 30.38 0.68
N LYS A 216 -4.91 30.34 1.83
CA LYS A 216 -5.75 31.47 2.27
C LYS A 216 -4.85 32.68 2.50
N LYS A 217 -5.15 33.80 1.84
CA LYS A 217 -4.43 35.07 2.04
C LYS A 217 -4.47 35.44 3.53
N PRO A 218 -3.34 35.78 4.17
CA PRO A 218 -3.34 36.22 5.55
C PRO A 218 -4.19 37.49 5.69
N LYS A 219 -5.17 37.49 6.61
CA LYS A 219 -5.91 38.69 7.00
C LYS A 219 -4.90 39.69 7.56
N ARG A 220 -4.77 40.88 6.94
CA ARG A 220 -4.05 42.00 7.55
C ARG A 220 -4.72 42.28 8.91
N LYS A 221 -3.92 42.27 9.99
CA LYS A 221 -4.38 42.79 11.28
C LYS A 221 -4.73 44.25 11.06
N GLN A 222 -5.95 44.62 11.37
CA GLN A 222 -6.37 46.01 11.45
C GLN A 222 -5.79 46.50 12.78
N ASP A 223 -4.81 47.41 12.71
CA ASP A 223 -4.31 48.12 13.87
C ASP A 223 -5.46 48.97 14.44
N GLU A 224 -5.81 48.69 15.70
CA GLU A 224 -6.38 49.65 16.64
C GLU A 224 -5.38 49.82 17.78
#